data_AF-A0A9X5I9C0-F1
#
_entry.id   AF-A0A9X5I9C0-F1
#
_cell.length_a   1.000
_cell.length_b   1.000
_cell.length_c   1.000
_cell.angle_alpha   90.00
_cell.angle_beta   90.00
_cell.angle_gamma   90.00
#
_symmetry.space_group_name_H-M   'P 1'
#
loop_
_entity.id
_entity.type
_entity.pdbx_description
1 polymer ?
#
loop_
_entity_poly.entity_id
_entity_poly.type
_entity_poly.pdbx_seq_one_letter_code
_entity_poly.pdbx_strand_id
1 'polypeptide(L)'
;MDPHTSVYESLRRQLSTKQPLDAVFVGLLDTLEALPPDARVAFLMSDIFEAGIDEVSLLLRRDAAACRELLRVARSFIQEAGVCRAPLRNEDQS
;
A
#
# COMPACT_ATOMS: atom_id res chain seq x y z
N MET A 1 18.84 8.95 38.71
CA MET A 1 18.89 8.60 37.28
C MET A 1 18.67 7.10 37.20
N ASP A 2 17.45 6.68 36.90
CA ASP A 2 17.08 5.26 36.89
C ASP A 2 17.75 4.51 35.72
N PRO A 3 18.44 3.37 35.98
CA PRO A 3 19.19 2.61 34.97
C PRO A 3 18.29 2.01 33.87
N HIS A 4 16.99 1.85 34.14
CA HIS A 4 16.02 1.37 33.16
C HIS A 4 15.72 2.39 32.05
N THR A 5 16.02 3.67 32.26
CA THR A 5 15.77 4.72 31.26
C THR A 5 16.72 4.59 30.07
N SER A 6 18.00 4.28 30.31
CA SER A 6 19.04 4.18 29.26
C SER A 6 18.83 2.99 28.32
N VAL A 7 18.41 1.85 28.88
CA VAL A 7 18.08 0.63 28.11
C VAL A 7 16.81 0.84 27.29
N TYR A 8 15.77 1.44 27.89
CA TYR A 8 14.52 1.74 27.20
C TYR A 8 14.71 2.77 26.07
N GLU A 9 15.56 3.78 26.28
CA GLU A 9 15.85 4.81 25.29
C GLU A 9 16.62 4.27 24.08
N SER A 10 17.54 3.34 24.32
CA SER A 10 18.31 2.66 23.27
C SER A 10 17.42 1.68 22.46
N LEU A 11 16.57 0.90 23.14
CA LEU A 11 15.57 0.03 22.50
C LEU A 11 14.56 0.83 21.67
N ARG A 12 14.10 1.99 22.17
CA ARG A 12 13.25 2.92 21.43
C ARG A 12 13.97 3.47 20.19
N ARG A 13 15.26 3.80 20.30
CA ARG A 13 16.05 4.32 19.18
C ARG A 13 16.25 3.26 18.09
N GLN A 14 16.45 2.00 18.47
CA GLN A 14 16.54 0.88 17.54
C GLN A 14 15.19 0.54 16.89
N LEU A 15 14.09 0.50 17.65
CA LEU A 15 12.74 0.28 17.12
C LEU A 15 12.22 1.45 16.27
N SER A 16 12.76 2.66 16.46
CA SER A 16 12.41 3.86 15.70
C SER A 16 13.14 3.97 14.35
N THR A 17 14.10 3.07 14.05
CA THR A 17 14.69 2.99 12.72
C THR A 17 13.69 2.29 11.79
N LYS A 18 12.80 3.11 11.23
CA LYS A 18 11.79 2.86 10.18
C LYS A 18 11.80 1.40 9.70
N GLN A 19 10.94 0.57 10.30
CA GLN A 19 10.82 -0.82 9.90
C GLN A 19 10.49 -0.85 8.40
N PRO A 20 11.03 -1.81 7.63
CA PRO A 20 10.72 -1.95 6.21
C PRO A 20 9.21 -2.06 5.97
N LEU A 21 8.47 -2.62 6.93
CA LEU A 21 7.01 -2.69 6.94
C LEU A 21 6.33 -1.31 6.90
N ASP A 22 6.76 -0.37 7.75
CA ASP A 22 6.19 0.99 7.78
C ASP A 22 6.43 1.70 6.45
N ALA A 23 7.62 1.52 5.87
CA ALA A 23 7.95 2.08 4.56
C ALA A 23 7.08 1.49 3.44
N VAL A 24 6.78 0.18 3.49
CA VAL A 24 5.88 -0.49 2.55
C VAL A 24 4.43 0.00 2.72
N PHE A 25 3.92 0.07 3.95
CA PHE A 25 2.56 0.56 4.20
C PHE A 25 2.38 2.02 3.80
N VAL A 26 3.32 2.89 4.16
CA VAL A 26 3.29 4.30 3.73
C VAL A 26 3.33 4.39 2.20
N GLY A 27 4.22 3.63 1.56
CA GLY A 27 4.29 3.60 0.10
C GLY A 27 2.99 3.13 -0.57
N LEU A 28 2.34 2.12 0.01
CA LEU A 28 1.03 1.65 -0.46
C LEU A 28 -0.05 2.71 -0.28
N LEU A 29 -0.13 3.35 0.89
CA LEU A 29 -1.12 4.40 1.17
C LEU A 29 -0.94 5.59 0.21
N ASP A 30 0.29 6.05 -0.02
CA ASP A 30 0.57 7.11 -1.01
C ASP A 30 0.07 6.72 -2.42
N THR A 31 0.29 5.47 -2.80
CA THR A 31 -0.11 4.95 -4.12
C THR A 31 -1.64 4.89 -4.22
N LEU A 32 -2.32 4.43 -3.17
CA LEU A 32 -3.77 4.39 -3.13
C LEU A 32 -4.35 5.81 -3.19
N GLU A 33 -3.77 6.77 -2.48
CA GLU A 33 -4.21 8.17 -2.48
C GLU A 33 -4.11 8.85 -3.85
N ALA A 34 -3.13 8.47 -4.67
CA ALA A 34 -2.96 8.98 -6.02
C ALA A 34 -3.96 8.40 -7.04
N LEU A 35 -4.62 7.27 -6.73
CA LEU A 35 -5.65 6.70 -7.60
C LEU A 35 -6.93 7.56 -7.60
N PRO A 36 -7.64 7.62 -8.75
CA PRO A 36 -9.01 8.10 -8.79
C PRO A 36 -9.89 7.36 -7.76
N PRO A 37 -10.86 8.04 -7.12
CA PRO A 37 -11.64 7.47 -6.02
C PRO A 37 -12.37 6.18 -6.43
N ASP A 38 -13.03 6.17 -7.60
CA ASP A 38 -13.75 4.99 -8.09
C ASP A 38 -12.80 3.81 -8.37
N ALA A 39 -11.61 4.09 -8.90
CA ALA A 39 -10.60 3.07 -9.18
C ALA A 39 -10.03 2.47 -7.89
N ARG A 40 -9.83 3.31 -6.86
CA ARG A 40 -9.41 2.87 -5.53
C ARG A 40 -10.44 1.97 -4.87
N VAL A 41 -11.72 2.37 -4.90
CA VAL A 41 -12.80 1.54 -4.34
C VAL A 41 -12.92 0.23 -5.11
N ALA A 42 -12.88 0.27 -6.44
CA ALA A 42 -12.91 -0.95 -7.26
C ALA A 42 -11.78 -1.92 -6.89
N PHE A 43 -10.54 -1.42 -6.80
CA PHE A 43 -9.37 -2.21 -6.44
C PHE A 43 -9.46 -2.77 -5.03
N LEU A 44 -9.79 -1.97 -4.02
CA LEU A 44 -9.90 -2.45 -2.64
C LEU A 44 -10.95 -3.56 -2.54
N MET A 45 -12.12 -3.36 -3.14
CA MET A 45 -13.18 -4.34 -3.12
C MET A 45 -12.78 -5.65 -3.83
N SER A 46 -12.16 -5.57 -5.00
CA SER A 46 -11.82 -6.77 -5.78
C SER A 46 -10.56 -7.48 -5.30
N ASP A 47 -9.48 -6.76 -4.99
CA ASP A 47 -8.16 -7.33 -4.75
C ASP A 47 -7.85 -7.54 -3.26
N ILE A 48 -8.49 -6.79 -2.35
CA ILE A 48 -8.31 -6.92 -0.89
C ILE A 48 -9.49 -7.62 -0.22
N PHE A 49 -10.71 -7.30 -0.64
CA PHE A 49 -11.92 -7.92 -0.09
C PHE A 49 -12.46 -9.09 -0.94
N GLU A 50 -11.78 -9.42 -2.05
CA GLU A 50 -12.13 -10.54 -2.94
C GLU A 50 -13.58 -10.48 -3.48
N ALA A 51 -14.16 -9.28 -3.53
CA ALA A 51 -15.52 -9.08 -4.01
C ALA A 51 -15.61 -9.31 -5.53
N GLY A 52 -16.75 -9.87 -5.96
CA GLY A 52 -17.03 -10.10 -7.36
C GLY A 52 -17.31 -8.81 -8.14
N ILE A 53 -17.14 -8.84 -9.46
CA ILE A 53 -17.44 -7.69 -10.34
C ILE A 53 -18.88 -7.21 -10.18
N ASP A 54 -19.83 -8.10 -9.91
CA ASP A 54 -21.24 -7.74 -9.72
C ASP A 54 -21.45 -6.94 -8.41
N GLU A 55 -20.74 -7.29 -7.35
CA GLU A 55 -20.77 -6.55 -6.07
C GLU A 55 -20.13 -5.16 -6.22
N VAL A 56 -19.00 -5.09 -6.93
CA VAL A 56 -18.32 -3.83 -7.24
C VAL A 56 -19.18 -2.93 -8.14
N SER A 57 -19.83 -3.51 -9.14
CA SER A 57 -20.78 -2.86 -10.05
C SER A 57 -21.95 -2.24 -9.29
N LEU A 58 -22.54 -3.00 -8.35
CA LEU A 58 -23.62 -2.52 -7.50
C LEU A 58 -23.16 -1.37 -6.59
N LEU A 59 -22.00 -1.51 -5.96
CA LEU A 59 -21.44 -0.50 -5.05
C LEU A 59 -21.13 0.81 -5.77
N LEU A 60 -20.50 0.74 -6.95
CA LEU A 60 -20.10 1.92 -7.73
C LEU A 60 -21.21 2.46 -8.61
N ARG A 61 -22.34 1.76 -8.72
CA ARG A 61 -23.47 2.10 -9.60
C ARG A 61 -23.02 2.31 -11.06
N ARG A 62 -22.13 1.43 -11.52
CA ARG A 62 -21.54 1.44 -12.87
C ARG A 62 -21.74 0.08 -13.51
N ASP A 63 -21.69 0.02 -14.84
CA ASP A 63 -21.73 -1.27 -15.51
C ASP A 63 -20.43 -2.08 -15.31
N ALA A 64 -20.53 -3.38 -15.54
CA ALA A 64 -19.41 -4.30 -15.35
C ALA A 64 -18.20 -3.99 -16.26
N ALA A 65 -18.40 -3.38 -17.44
CA ALA A 65 -17.29 -3.01 -18.32
C ALA A 65 -16.51 -1.81 -17.76
N ALA A 66 -17.20 -0.81 -17.25
CA ALA A 66 -16.60 0.32 -16.56
C ALA A 66 -15.83 -0.12 -15.31
N CYS A 67 -16.38 -1.06 -14.51
CA CYS A 67 -15.66 -1.62 -13.35
C CYS A 67 -14.39 -2.37 -13.74
N ARG A 68 -14.42 -3.17 -14.82
CA ARG A 68 -13.22 -3.84 -15.34
C ARG A 68 -12.15 -2.85 -15.79
N GLU A 69 -12.56 -1.76 -16.42
CA GLU A 69 -11.62 -0.71 -16.84
C GLU A 69 -11.00 0.01 -15.63
N LEU A 70 -11.80 0.34 -14.62
CA LEU A 70 -11.29 0.91 -13.36
C LEU A 70 -10.27 -0.01 -12.69
N LEU A 71 -10.53 -1.32 -12.66
CA LEU A 71 -9.59 -2.31 -12.12
C LEU A 71 -8.30 -2.41 -12.95
N ARG A 72 -8.42 -2.37 -14.29
CA ARG A 72 -7.26 -2.37 -15.18
C ARG A 72 -6.37 -1.15 -14.92
N VAL A 73 -6.97 0.03 -14.83
CA VAL A 73 -6.29 1.29 -14.52
C VAL A 73 -5.61 1.23 -13.16
N ALA A 74 -6.31 0.76 -12.13
CA ALA A 74 -5.77 0.66 -10.78
C ALA A 74 -4.59 -0.31 -10.70
N ARG A 75 -4.71 -1.50 -11.30
CA ARG A 75 -3.64 -2.50 -11.32
C ARG A 75 -2.41 -2.04 -12.09
N SER A 76 -2.60 -1.38 -13.25
CA SER A 76 -1.48 -0.78 -14.01
C SER A 76 -0.74 0.25 -13.16
N PHE A 77 -1.48 1.17 -12.55
CA PHE A 77 -0.91 2.23 -11.73
C PHE A 77 -0.12 1.70 -10.52
N ILE A 78 -0.68 0.73 -9.79
CA ILE A 78 0.00 0.13 -8.62
C ILE A 78 1.26 -0.63 -9.04
N GLN A 79 1.19 -1.35 -10.16
CA GLN A 79 2.33 -2.09 -10.69
C GLN A 79 3.46 -1.14 -11.14
N GLU A 80 3.12 -0.06 -11.85
CA GLU A 80 4.06 0.99 -12.25
C GLU A 80 4.69 1.69 -11.04
N ALA A 81 3.89 2.05 -10.03
CA ALA A 81 4.37 2.67 -8.80
C ALA A 81 5.34 1.76 -8.01
N GLY A 82 5.08 0.45 -8.00
CA GLY A 82 5.97 -0.54 -7.39
C GLY A 82 7.31 -0.68 -8.12
N VAL A 83 7.30 -0.66 -9.46
CA VAL A 83 8.51 -0.73 -10.28
C VAL A 83 9.37 0.51 -10.12
N CYS A 84 8.78 1.71 -10.13
CA CYS A 84 9.51 2.96 -9.92
C CYS A 84 10.15 3.09 -8.53
N ARG A 85 9.68 2.31 -7.54
CA ARG A 85 10.21 2.32 -6.17
C ARG A 85 11.31 1.27 -5.90
N ALA A 86 11.66 0.40 -6.85
CA ALA A 86 12.84 -0.46 -6.73
C ALA A 86 14.12 0.31 -7.15
N PRO A 87 15.29 0.26 -6.45
CA PRO A 87 15.67 -0.61 -5.33
C PRO A 87 16.21 0.12 -4.06
N LEU A 88 16.11 -0.53 -2.89
CA LEU A 88 17.20 -0.51 -1.90
C LEU A 88 17.98 -1.81 -2.09
N ARG A 89 19.07 -1.75 -2.88
CA ARG A 89 20.10 -2.80 -2.87
C ARG A 89 20.73 -2.72 -1.49
N ASN A 90 20.54 -3.74 -0.66
CA ASN A 90 21.21 -3.83 0.64
C ASN A 90 22.71 -4.01 0.38
N GLU A 91 23.49 -2.92 0.33
CA GLU A 91 24.94 -2.92 0.09
C GLU A 91 25.79 -2.98 1.38
N ASP A 92 25.19 -3.09 2.56
CA ASP A 92 25.94 -3.04 3.83
C ASP A 92 25.94 -4.37 4.60
N GLN A 93 26.20 -5.49 3.93
CA GLN A 93 26.54 -6.76 4.60
C GLN A 93 27.81 -7.35 4.00
N SER A 94 28.97 -6.73 4.27
CA SER A 94 30.29 -7.35 4.13
C SER A 94 31.23 -6.93 5.26
#